data_AF-A0A1I3D150-F1
#
_entry.id   AF-A0A1I3D150-F1
#
_cell.length_a   1.000
_cell.length_b   1.000
_cell.length_c   1.000
_cell.angle_alpha   90.00
_cell.angle_beta   90.00
_cell.angle_gamma   90.00
#
_symmetry.space_group_name_H-M   'P 1'
#
loop_
_entity.id
_entity.type
_entity.pdbx_description
1 polymer ?
#
loop_
_entity_poly.entity_id
_entity_poly.type
_entity_poly.pdbx_seq_one_letter_code
_entity_poly.pdbx_strand_id
1 'polypeptide(L)' 'MAGARDHAAIAKRYRDQAEEFRAKASLMGDASTRAQYDNMADAYDKLAHNEEVVGRNLDRAAE' A
#
# COMPACT_ATOMS: atom_id res chain seq x y z
N MET A 1 -1.77 22.35 0.14
CA MET A 1 -0.88 21.89 -0.96
C MET A 1 -1.55 20.73 -1.70
N ALA A 2 -1.53 20.71 -3.04
CA ALA A 2 -2.10 19.60 -3.82
C ALA A 2 -1.31 18.29 -3.62
N GLY A 3 0.03 18.37 -3.55
CA GLY A 3 0.91 17.19 -3.48
C GLY A 3 0.65 16.25 -2.29
N ALA A 4 0.49 16.75 -1.06
CA ALA A 4 0.25 15.88 0.10
C ALA A 4 -1.07 15.10 0.01
N ARG A 5 -2.12 15.71 -0.58
CA ARG A 5 -3.40 15.04 -0.85
C ARG A 5 -3.25 13.98 -1.94
N ASP A 6 -2.40 14.23 -2.93
CA ASP A 6 -2.12 13.26 -3.99
C ASP A 6 -1.41 12.02 -3.43
N HIS A 7 -0.42 12.20 -2.56
CA HIS A 7 0.27 11.08 -1.87
C HIS A 7 -0.68 10.28 -0.97
N ALA A 8 -1.60 10.93 -0.26
CA ALA A 8 -2.61 10.23 0.54
C ALA A 8 -3.55 9.37 -0.34
N ALA A 9 -3.94 9.87 -1.52
CA ALA A 9 -4.77 9.11 -2.45
C ALA A 9 -4.02 7.91 -3.06
N ILE A 10 -2.73 8.07 -3.36
CA ILE A 10 -1.87 6.98 -3.86
C ILE A 10 -1.69 5.92 -2.75
N ALA A 11 -1.40 6.34 -1.52
CA ALA A 11 -1.28 5.43 -0.37
C ALA A 11 -2.54 4.58 -0.19
N LYS A 12 -3.73 5.20 -0.27
CA LYS A 12 -4.99 4.46 -0.21
C LYS A 12 -5.10 3.41 -1.31
N ARG A 13 -4.76 3.74 -2.57
CA ARG A 13 -4.81 2.78 -3.67
C ARG A 13 -3.89 1.58 -3.44
N TYR A 14 -2.71 1.80 -2.89
CA TYR A 14 -1.81 0.71 -2.54
C TYR A 14 -2.36 -0.16 -1.40
N ARG A 15 -3.01 0.43 -0.39
CA ARG A 15 -3.71 -0.36 0.66
C ARG A 15 -4.86 -1.19 0.07
N ASP A 16 -5.67 -0.60 -0.81
CA ASP A 16 -6.76 -1.32 -1.49
C ASP A 16 -6.19 -2.52 -2.29
N GLN A 17 -5.05 -2.35 -2.97
CA GLN A 17 -4.36 -3.44 -3.68
C GLN A 17 -3.81 -4.51 -2.72
N ALA A 18 -3.21 -4.11 -1.60
CA ALA A 18 -2.73 -5.04 -0.58
C ALA A 18 -3.87 -5.92 -0.03
N GLU A 19 -5.03 -5.32 0.25
CA GLU A 19 -6.24 -6.04 0.65
C GLU A 19 -6.73 -7.01 -0.42
N GLU A 20 -6.72 -6.62 -1.69
CA GLU A 20 -7.07 -7.51 -2.81
C GLU A 20 -6.14 -8.73 -2.88
N PHE A 21 -4.83 -8.53 -2.68
CA PHE A 21 -3.86 -9.62 -2.68
C PHE A 21 -4.01 -10.55 -1.47
N ARG A 22 -4.30 -10.02 -0.28
CA ARG A 22 -4.64 -10.84 0.90
C ARG A 22 -5.90 -11.67 0.66
N ALA A 23 -6.93 -11.07 0.05
CA ALA A 23 -8.14 -11.78 -0.33
C ALA A 23 -7.81 -12.93 -1.30
N LYS A 24 -7.01 -12.67 -2.34
CA LYS A 24 -6.54 -13.74 -3.25
C LYS A 24 -5.74 -14.83 -2.53
N ALA A 25 -4.83 -14.47 -1.63
CA ALA A 25 -4.04 -15.42 -0.85
C ALA A 25 -4.94 -16.35 -0.02
N SER A 26 -5.99 -15.82 0.60
CA SER A 26 -6.95 -16.61 1.39
C SER A 26 -7.73 -17.64 0.58
N LEU A 27 -7.87 -17.42 -0.74
CA LEU A 27 -8.54 -18.34 -1.65
C LEU A 27 -7.60 -19.43 -2.18
N MET A 28 -6.28 -19.32 -1.97
CA MET A 28 -5.32 -20.28 -2.51
C MET A 28 -5.19 -21.50 -1.61
N GLY A 29 -5.40 -22.68 -2.20
CA GLY A 29 -5.12 -23.97 -1.56
C GLY A 29 -3.63 -24.33 -1.55
N ASP A 30 -2.87 -23.88 -2.55
CA ASP A 30 -1.43 -24.10 -2.63
C ASP A 30 -0.64 -23.08 -1.78
N ALA A 31 0.22 -23.59 -0.91
CA ALA A 31 0.98 -22.77 0.03
C ALA A 31 2.00 -21.85 -0.66
N SER A 32 2.61 -22.29 -1.77
CA SER A 32 3.60 -21.49 -2.49
C SER A 32 2.96 -20.29 -3.18
N THR A 33 1.78 -20.49 -3.77
CA THR A 33 0.99 -19.45 -4.42
C THR A 33 0.40 -18.49 -3.40
N ARG A 34 -0.09 -19.00 -2.26
CA ARG A 34 -0.51 -18.17 -1.12
C ARG A 34 0.61 -17.25 -0.67
N ALA A 35 1.82 -17.79 -0.43
CA ALA A 35 2.97 -17.01 0.01
C ALA A 35 3.37 -15.93 -1.00
N GLN A 36 3.24 -16.18 -2.31
CA GLN A 36 3.48 -15.15 -3.32
C GLN A 36 2.48 -14.00 -3.23
N TYR A 37 1.20 -14.28 -3.03
CA TYR A 37 0.19 -13.23 -2.86
C TYR A 37 0.36 -12.48 -1.54
N ASP A 38 0.69 -13.16 -0.44
CA ASP A 38 1.01 -12.50 0.83
C ASP A 38 2.22 -11.55 0.68
N ASN A 39 3.28 -12.00 0.00
CA ASN A 39 4.46 -11.16 -0.30
C ASN A 39 4.10 -9.94 -1.15
N MET A 40 3.18 -10.08 -2.12
CA MET A 40 2.70 -8.95 -2.91
C MET A 40 1.91 -7.96 -2.05
N ALA A 41 1.03 -8.45 -1.17
CA ALA A 41 0.29 -7.60 -0.25
C ALA A 41 1.23 -6.78 0.66
N ASP A 42 2.25 -7.43 1.21
CA ASP A 42 3.27 -6.77 2.04
C ASP A 42 4.09 -5.73 1.26
N ALA A 43 4.36 -5.99 -0.02
CA ALA A 43 5.03 -5.01 -0.88
C ALA A 43 4.16 -3.77 -1.10
N TYR A 44 2.86 -3.94 -1.34
CA TYR A 44 1.94 -2.82 -1.49
C TYR A 44 1.74 -2.03 -0.20
N ASP A 45 1.69 -2.68 0.96
CA ASP A 45 1.64 -1.97 2.25
C ASP A 45 2.89 -1.11 2.48
N LYS A 46 4.08 -1.60 2.11
CA LYS A 46 5.32 -0.81 2.18
C LYS A 46 5.28 0.39 1.26
N LEU A 47 4.74 0.24 0.04
CA LEU A 47 4.55 1.37 -0.87
C LEU A 47 3.56 2.39 -0.29
N ALA A 48 2.43 1.94 0.25
CA ALA A 48 1.46 2.82 0.91
C ALA A 48 2.09 3.62 2.06
N HIS A 49 2.87 2.95 2.91
CA HIS A 49 3.56 3.58 4.01
C HIS A 49 4.55 4.65 3.52
N ASN A 50 5.31 4.38 2.47
CA ASN A 50 6.25 5.34 1.89
C ASN A 50 5.54 6.59 1.39
N GLU A 51 4.41 6.43 0.69
CA GLU A 51 3.60 7.56 0.21
C GLU A 51 3.06 8.40 1.37
N GLU A 52 2.62 7.77 2.48
CA GLU A 52 2.21 8.49 3.69
C GLU A 52 3.36 9.27 4.33
N VAL A 53 4.57 8.71 4.35
CA VAL A 53 5.76 9.40 4.83
C VAL A 53 6.07 10.62 3.96
N VAL A 54 6.03 10.48 2.64
CA VAL A 54 6.26 11.59 1.71
C VAL A 54 5.20 12.67 1.88
N GLY A 55 3.92 12.29 1.93
CA GLY A 55 2.81 13.23 2.16
C GLY A 55 2.99 14.02 3.46
N ARG A 56 3.32 13.34 4.57
CA ARG A 56 3.60 14.01 5.87
C ARG A 56 4.79 14.96 5.80
N ASN A 57 5.85 14.59 5.08
CA ASN A 57 7.03 15.45 4.94
C ASN A 57 6.70 16.71 4.13
N LEU A 58 5.86 16.60 3.10
CA LEU A 58 5.41 17.75 2.31
C LEU A 58 4.48 18.68 3.10
N ASP A 59 3.59 18.14 3.93
CA ASP A 59 2.75 18.96 4.81
C ASP A 59 3.62 19.73 5.82
N ARG A 60 4.57 19.06 6.47
CA ARG A 60 5.50 19.71 7.42
C ARG A 60 6.40 20.77 6.78
N ALA A 61 6.81 20.58 5.53
CA ALA A 61 7.63 21.55 4.81
C ALA A 61 6.83 22.80 4.36
N ALA A 62 5.50 22.73 4.43
CA ALA A 62 4.61 23.83 4.07
C ALA A 62 4.13 24.66 5.28
N GLU A 63 4.50 24.26 6.50
CA GLU A 63 4.31 25.00 7.76
C GLU A 63 5.47 25.99 7.98
#